data_AF-A0A520KC99-F1
#
_entry.id   AF-A0A520KC99-F1
#
_cell.length_a   1.000
_cell.length_b   1.000
_cell.length_c   1.000
_cell.angle_alpha   90.00
_cell.angle_beta   90.00
_cell.angle_gamma   90.00
#
_symmetry.space_group_name_H-M   'P 1'
#
loop_
_entity.id
_entity.type
_entity.pdbx_description
1 polymer ?
#
loop_
_entity_poly.entity_id
_entity_poly.type
_entity_poly.pdbx_seq_one_letter_code
_entity_poly.pdbx_strand_id
1 'polypeptide(L)'
;MRRSVCGAALVLIVLLSGAMVAGADLQVYIQWSGEEAQVYAGYSTSIDVTVLTSSTGEPTTTPSPTTSPSPPTETPPPPPSPPSESSFVTGGGMGMPGTGSASSFKMANVNNIYLSVMGPPEWDVTLSEDRLILEGNDSETVTVDVSVPEGEAPGLYEIQFTATSSIGDRSVTLPVRVLEPYDVILSNLVITPEEPALGDTVNVSVDVTVDGDVNLPDKILGFYIPEIAQGNLASTTLSFEPNSTQTVTLSWGASRLGDLTAKMYLNPHQYDSNIDNNSIQTTFTVAEAEDPCTLAEETFEAAMEVYEEDCEEARSQLEIARALYEQCGDEDGVAQCDFYLEKCDKYGLAEELVEQGDAFADQGDCESAINKWQDAREIYASYDDDAMVQMIDDRIESCEEDDGTPWYMQTWFLGLLLLLLLLAILIILLARRREEEEEEGPPPEFYGEAAPVPPPGPPEGGEGAQRTLVTPVAPGRTAPTPSDPDAAKLVDGLDKAVAHYDPETIRKDLKGAVSNYSKIVDRRNTLAARMDKETLDYVDEQIRLLEDKIFNEL
;
A
#
# COMPACT_ATOMS: atom_id res chain seq x y z
N MET A 1 11.47 21.69 33.41
CA MET A 1 12.85 21.54 32.93
C MET A 1 12.81 21.65 31.42
N ARG A 2 13.18 22.81 30.85
CA ARG A 2 13.22 23.03 29.39
C ARG A 2 14.60 22.55 28.90
N ARG A 3 14.64 21.61 27.95
CA ARG A 3 15.86 21.27 27.21
C ARG A 3 15.76 21.97 25.86
N SER A 4 16.62 22.96 25.66
CA SER A 4 16.84 23.59 24.35
C SER A 4 17.54 22.58 23.44
N VAL A 5 17.05 22.41 22.21
CA VAL A 5 17.67 21.55 21.20
C VAL A 5 18.81 22.36 20.57
N CYS A 6 20.05 22.09 20.98
CA CYS A 6 21.24 22.73 20.41
C CYS A 6 21.61 22.10 19.07
N GLY A 7 21.37 22.81 17.97
CA GLY A 7 21.99 22.55 16.67
C GLY A 7 23.49 22.90 16.69
N ALA A 8 24.27 22.29 15.79
CA ALA A 8 25.70 22.49 15.68
C ALA A 8 26.06 23.95 15.35
N ALA A 9 26.94 24.56 16.16
CA ALA A 9 27.24 25.99 16.09
C ALA A 9 28.26 26.32 14.98
N LEU A 10 27.88 27.23 14.07
CA LEU A 10 28.79 27.91 13.16
C LEU A 10 29.11 29.29 13.74
N VAL A 11 30.35 29.47 14.23
CA VAL A 11 30.77 30.72 14.88
C VAL A 11 31.14 31.76 13.82
N LEU A 12 30.25 32.70 13.54
CA LEU A 12 30.55 33.85 12.67
C LEU A 12 31.21 34.97 13.50
N ILE A 13 32.53 35.15 13.33
CA ILE A 13 33.25 36.30 13.92
C ILE A 13 33.31 37.42 12.86
N VAL A 14 32.50 38.47 13.03
CA VAL A 14 32.57 39.65 12.15
C VAL A 14 33.70 40.56 12.61
N LEU A 15 34.81 40.59 11.85
CA LEU A 15 35.95 41.49 12.05
C LEU A 15 35.94 42.60 10.99
N LEU A 16 35.67 43.85 11.38
CA LEU A 16 35.74 45.02 10.50
C LEU A 16 36.85 45.97 10.99
N SER A 17 37.95 46.04 10.23
CA SER A 17 39.15 46.83 10.53
C SER A 17 39.10 48.24 9.91
N GLY A 18 39.18 49.28 10.73
CA GLY A 18 39.53 50.65 10.34
C GLY A 18 41.04 50.92 10.54
N ALA A 19 41.63 51.79 9.72
CA ALA A 19 43.08 52.06 9.69
C ALA A 19 43.62 52.71 10.98
N MET A 20 44.71 52.16 11.52
CA MET A 20 45.26 52.46 12.87
C MET A 20 46.31 53.60 12.91
N VAL A 21 46.25 54.36 14.01
CA VAL A 21 47.37 55.07 14.66
C VAL A 21 47.71 54.30 15.94
N ALA A 22 49.00 54.12 16.25
CA ALA A 22 49.49 53.24 17.31
C ALA A 22 49.09 53.68 18.74
N GLY A 23 47.97 53.14 19.22
CA GLY A 23 47.60 52.92 20.62
C GLY A 23 47.00 51.51 20.72
N ALA A 24 47.01 50.88 21.89
CA ALA A 24 46.33 49.59 22.06
C ALA A 24 44.81 49.82 21.95
N ASP A 25 44.26 49.63 20.75
CA ASP A 25 42.83 49.81 20.48
C ASP A 25 42.07 48.63 21.07
N LEU A 26 41.42 48.88 22.20
CA LEU A 26 40.48 47.91 22.77
C LEU A 26 39.25 47.84 21.86
N GLN A 27 38.77 46.64 21.54
CA GLN A 27 37.61 46.45 20.64
C GLN A 27 36.50 45.68 21.35
N VAL A 28 35.25 46.04 21.06
CA VAL A 28 34.06 45.28 21.47
C VAL A 28 33.64 44.37 20.31
N TYR A 29 33.34 43.11 20.62
CA TYR A 29 32.78 42.13 19.68
C TYR A 29 31.48 41.57 20.25
N ILE A 30 30.57 41.24 19.34
CA ILE A 30 29.32 40.55 19.64
C ILE A 30 29.39 39.19 18.93
N GLN A 31 29.14 38.13 19.69
CA GLN A 31 29.11 36.76 19.20
C GLN A 31 27.76 36.13 19.56
N TRP A 32 27.18 35.41 18.61
CA TRP A 32 26.04 34.55 18.82
C TRP A 32 26.29 33.25 18.06
N SER A 33 25.85 32.13 18.64
CA SER A 33 26.21 30.79 18.18
C SER A 33 25.09 30.03 17.46
N GLY A 34 23.91 30.65 17.27
CA GLY A 34 22.81 30.04 16.52
C GLY A 34 22.86 30.39 15.03
N GLU A 35 22.12 29.64 14.22
CA GLU A 35 21.87 29.98 12.80
C GLU A 35 20.59 30.82 12.66
N GLU A 36 19.54 30.46 13.42
CA GLU A 36 18.28 31.18 13.55
C GLU A 36 17.57 30.77 14.84
N ALA A 37 16.81 31.69 15.45
CA ALA A 37 15.87 31.34 16.52
C ALA A 37 14.50 31.04 15.90
N GLN A 38 13.90 29.90 16.23
CA GLN A 38 12.58 29.53 15.74
C GLN A 38 11.52 29.72 16.83
N VAL A 39 10.38 30.30 16.48
CA VAL A 39 9.29 30.62 17.41
C VAL A 39 7.95 30.63 16.68
N TYR A 40 6.87 30.27 17.35
CA TYR A 40 5.51 30.38 16.81
C TYR A 40 4.91 31.74 17.16
N ALA A 41 3.99 32.25 16.32
CA ALA A 41 3.23 33.46 16.65
C ALA A 41 2.50 33.30 18.00
N GLY A 42 2.52 34.35 18.83
CA GLY A 42 1.96 34.34 20.19
C GLY A 42 2.88 33.76 21.28
N TYR A 43 4.11 33.33 20.94
CA TYR A 43 5.05 32.72 21.88
C TYR A 43 6.35 33.51 22.04
N SER A 44 7.09 33.14 23.08
CA SER A 44 8.40 33.72 23.40
C SER A 44 9.54 32.74 23.19
N THR A 45 10.68 33.23 22.70
CA THR A 45 11.96 32.52 22.64
C THR A 45 13.08 33.36 23.25
N SER A 46 14.20 32.73 23.61
CA SER A 46 15.35 33.39 24.25
C SER A 46 16.60 33.13 23.43
N ILE A 47 17.38 34.17 23.16
CA ILE A 47 18.60 34.13 22.35
C ILE A 47 19.78 34.59 23.20
N ASP A 48 20.78 33.73 23.39
CA ASP A 48 21.98 34.06 24.17
C ASP A 48 23.05 34.73 23.30
N VAL A 49 23.37 36.00 23.61
CA VAL A 49 24.34 36.81 22.88
C VAL A 49 25.55 37.10 23.78
N THR A 50 26.74 36.71 23.34
CA THR A 50 27.98 36.95 24.08
C THR A 50 28.65 38.25 23.62
N VAL A 51 28.83 39.18 24.55
CA VAL A 51 29.59 40.42 24.33
C VAL A 51 30.97 40.24 24.94
N LEU A 52 32.02 40.48 24.16
CA LEU A 52 33.39 40.36 24.64
C LEU A 52 34.23 41.56 24.23
N THR A 53 35.24 41.87 25.05
CA THR A 53 36.24 42.87 24.70
C THR A 53 37.56 42.19 24.35
N SER A 54 38.39 42.77 23.50
CA SER A 54 39.77 42.32 23.30
C SER A 54 40.74 43.48 23.37
N SER A 55 41.86 43.29 24.05
CA SER A 55 42.91 44.31 24.22
C SER A 55 44.14 44.07 23.35
N THR A 56 44.13 43.12 22.41
CA THR A 56 45.33 42.74 21.65
C THR A 56 45.69 43.77 20.58
N GLY A 57 46.82 44.46 20.79
CA GLY A 57 47.59 45.13 19.74
C GLY A 57 48.41 44.17 18.86
N GLU A 58 48.00 42.91 18.72
CA GLU A 58 48.68 41.92 17.88
C GLU A 58 47.70 41.37 16.81
N PRO A 59 48.05 41.47 15.51
CA PRO A 59 47.15 41.07 14.43
C PRO A 59 46.94 39.55 14.45
N THR A 60 45.77 39.12 14.91
CA THR A 60 45.33 37.74 14.71
C THR A 60 45.00 37.57 13.24
N THR A 61 45.73 36.69 12.55
CA THR A 61 45.60 36.46 11.12
C THR A 61 44.19 36.01 10.76
N THR A 62 43.55 36.82 9.91
CA THR A 62 42.24 36.62 9.30
C THR A 62 42.15 35.29 8.53
N PRO A 63 41.16 34.41 8.80
CA PRO A 63 40.74 33.41 7.82
C PRO A 63 39.98 34.11 6.69
N SER A 64 40.39 33.87 5.43
CA SER A 64 39.78 34.48 4.24
C SER A 64 38.26 34.21 4.17
N PRO A 65 37.43 35.24 3.89
CA PRO A 65 36.01 35.03 3.65
C PRO A 65 35.77 34.35 2.30
N THR A 66 34.96 33.28 2.31
CA THR A 66 34.40 32.70 1.09
C THR A 66 33.30 33.63 0.57
N THR A 67 33.54 34.25 -0.58
CA THR A 67 32.62 35.18 -1.23
C THR A 67 31.40 34.45 -1.81
N SER A 68 30.20 34.79 -1.32
CA SER A 68 28.91 34.54 -1.99
C SER A 68 28.42 35.87 -2.62
N PRO A 69 27.79 35.87 -3.81
CA PRO A 69 27.47 37.10 -4.53
C PRO A 69 26.24 37.83 -3.97
N SER A 70 26.36 39.14 -3.72
CA SER A 70 25.26 40.04 -3.34
C SER A 70 24.47 40.57 -4.55
N PRO A 71 23.14 40.78 -4.42
CA PRO A 71 22.30 41.51 -5.37
C PRO A 71 22.40 43.05 -5.17
N PRO A 72 21.95 43.89 -6.12
CA PRO A 72 22.22 45.32 -6.13
C PRO A 72 21.31 46.09 -5.16
N THR A 73 21.88 47.03 -4.41
CA THR A 73 21.14 47.96 -3.53
C THR A 73 21.31 49.41 -4.00
N GLU A 74 20.19 50.12 -4.13
CA GLU A 74 20.10 51.56 -4.41
C GLU A 74 20.51 52.42 -3.21
N THR A 75 21.13 53.57 -3.48
CA THR A 75 21.76 54.45 -2.49
C THR A 75 20.84 55.61 -2.06
N PRO A 76 20.57 55.81 -0.75
CA PRO A 76 19.98 57.06 -0.25
C PRO A 76 21.03 58.13 0.13
N PRO A 77 20.66 59.43 0.18
CA PRO A 77 21.61 60.54 0.33
C PRO A 77 22.04 60.81 1.79
N PRO A 78 23.21 61.45 2.01
CA PRO A 78 23.82 61.60 3.34
C PRO A 78 23.27 62.79 4.16
N PRO A 79 23.25 62.68 5.51
CA PRO A 79 22.88 63.77 6.42
C PRO A 79 24.03 64.77 6.71
N PRO A 80 23.72 65.97 7.25
CA PRO A 80 24.67 67.09 7.36
C PRO A 80 25.57 67.03 8.61
N SER A 81 26.79 67.57 8.46
CA SER A 81 27.86 67.62 9.47
C SER A 81 27.56 68.54 10.67
N PRO A 82 27.99 68.18 11.90
CA PRO A 82 27.93 69.07 13.07
C PRO A 82 29.13 70.04 13.18
N PRO A 83 29.00 71.14 13.95
CA PRO A 83 29.98 72.22 14.00
C PRO A 83 31.11 72.02 15.03
N SER A 84 32.12 72.86 14.85
CA SER A 84 33.48 72.82 15.36
C SER A 84 33.67 73.13 16.85
N GLU A 85 34.79 72.64 17.34
CA GLU A 85 35.37 72.68 18.69
C GLU A 85 35.47 74.06 19.37
N SER A 86 35.41 74.05 20.71
CA SER A 86 35.95 75.12 21.57
C SER A 86 37.13 74.59 22.39
N SER A 87 38.26 75.28 22.27
CA SER A 87 39.53 75.02 22.92
C SER A 87 39.54 75.43 24.39
N PHE A 88 40.21 74.65 25.25
CA PHE A 88 40.63 75.09 26.57
C PHE A 88 42.14 74.86 26.78
N VAL A 89 42.77 75.92 27.29
CA VAL A 89 44.19 76.09 27.57
C VAL A 89 44.59 75.30 28.81
N THR A 90 45.71 74.56 28.75
CA THR A 90 46.37 74.03 29.96
C THR A 90 47.80 74.55 30.02
N GLY A 91 48.09 75.28 31.10
CA GLY A 91 49.40 75.80 31.46
C GLY A 91 50.33 74.70 32.01
N GLY A 92 51.63 74.95 31.88
CA GLY A 92 52.66 73.96 32.15
C GLY A 92 53.00 73.74 33.62
N GLY A 93 53.88 72.75 33.82
CA GLY A 93 54.56 72.48 35.08
C GLY A 93 55.65 71.44 34.86
N MET A 94 56.92 71.85 34.97
CA MET A 94 58.07 70.95 34.96
C MET A 94 58.18 70.19 36.30
N GLY A 95 58.53 68.90 36.25
CA GLY A 95 58.86 68.07 37.41
C GLY A 95 59.75 66.90 37.03
N MET A 96 60.81 66.71 37.82
CA MET A 96 62.00 65.84 37.69
C MET A 96 61.76 64.31 37.68
N PRO A 97 62.77 63.48 37.32
CA PRO A 97 62.64 62.04 37.17
C PRO A 97 62.79 61.29 38.51
N GLY A 98 61.85 60.38 38.77
CA GLY A 98 61.87 59.45 39.90
C GLY A 98 61.80 58.01 39.42
N THR A 99 62.82 57.24 39.77
CA THR A 99 62.93 55.78 39.71
C THR A 99 61.84 55.09 40.52
N GLY A 100 61.17 54.08 39.95
CA GLY A 100 60.43 53.08 40.73
C GLY A 100 59.17 52.51 40.07
N SER A 101 59.02 51.19 40.21
CA SER A 101 57.81 50.39 40.01
C SER A 101 57.46 50.02 38.57
N ALA A 102 57.38 48.70 38.33
CA ALA A 102 56.71 48.14 37.17
C ALA A 102 55.22 48.52 37.26
N SER A 103 54.88 49.66 36.66
CA SER A 103 53.50 50.06 36.42
C SER A 103 52.90 49.04 35.47
N SER A 104 52.11 48.10 36.00
CA SER A 104 51.05 47.48 35.23
C SER A 104 50.27 48.62 34.58
N PHE A 105 50.40 48.79 33.27
CA PHE A 105 49.55 49.70 32.53
C PHE A 105 48.12 49.25 32.83
N LYS A 106 47.40 50.02 33.67
CA LYS A 106 45.96 49.86 33.79
C LYS A 106 45.42 50.17 32.41
N MET A 107 45.13 49.13 31.65
CA MET A 107 44.50 49.25 30.36
C MET A 107 43.24 50.09 30.55
N ALA A 108 42.98 50.97 29.58
CA ALA A 108 41.81 51.84 29.61
C ALA A 108 40.58 50.95 29.80
N ASN A 109 39.93 51.08 30.95
CA ASN A 109 38.81 50.24 31.31
C ASN A 109 37.63 50.66 30.43
N VAL A 110 37.06 49.74 29.65
CA VAL A 110 35.82 50.01 28.90
C VAL A 110 34.68 49.90 29.89
N ASN A 111 34.64 50.89 30.75
CA ASN A 111 33.57 51.02 31.69
C ASN A 111 32.33 51.47 30.92
N ASN A 112 31.29 50.64 30.99
CA ASN A 112 29.92 50.91 30.55
C ASN A 112 29.70 50.66 29.05
N ILE A 113 29.48 49.39 28.71
CA ILE A 113 28.86 49.01 27.45
C ILE A 113 27.34 49.04 27.68
N TYR A 114 26.63 49.90 26.94
CA TYR A 114 25.18 49.97 26.96
C TYR A 114 24.62 49.09 25.86
N LEU A 115 23.62 48.29 26.20
CA LEU A 115 22.98 47.37 25.28
C LEU A 115 21.60 47.89 24.90
N SER A 116 21.28 47.77 23.62
CA SER A 116 19.95 48.09 23.10
C SER A 116 19.55 47.05 22.08
N VAL A 117 18.28 46.69 22.09
CA VAL A 117 17.70 45.75 21.13
C VAL A 117 16.51 46.41 20.44
N MET A 118 16.38 46.19 19.15
CA MET A 118 15.29 46.71 18.33
C MET A 118 14.73 45.58 17.48
N GLY A 119 13.50 45.15 17.80
CA GLY A 119 12.75 44.16 17.04
C GLY A 119 11.80 44.77 16.00
N PRO A 120 11.08 43.93 15.25
CA PRO A 120 9.97 44.35 14.41
C PRO A 120 8.90 45.14 15.20
N PRO A 121 8.08 45.96 14.53
CA PRO A 121 6.96 46.62 15.17
C PRO A 121 6.08 45.62 15.92
N GLU A 122 5.55 46.03 17.08
CA GLU A 122 4.65 45.23 17.93
C GLU A 122 5.27 44.03 18.67
N TRP A 123 6.49 43.62 18.31
CA TRP A 123 7.21 42.57 19.03
C TRP A 123 7.73 43.11 20.37
N ASP A 124 7.57 42.30 21.42
CA ASP A 124 8.14 42.60 22.74
C ASP A 124 9.51 41.95 22.85
N VAL A 125 10.56 42.76 22.75
CA VAL A 125 11.96 42.30 22.80
C VAL A 125 12.64 42.96 23.99
N THR A 126 13.09 42.14 24.93
CA THR A 126 13.72 42.60 26.18
C THR A 126 15.10 41.99 26.37
N LEU A 127 15.94 42.67 27.14
CA LEU A 127 17.27 42.22 27.50
C LEU A 127 17.29 41.83 28.98
N SER A 128 17.95 40.73 29.30
CA SER A 128 18.27 40.35 30.68
C SER A 128 19.11 41.42 31.40
N GLU A 129 20.02 42.07 30.66
CA GLU A 129 20.84 43.18 31.14
C GLU A 129 20.96 44.27 30.06
N ASP A 130 20.83 45.54 30.46
CA ASP A 130 20.95 46.70 29.57
C ASP A 130 22.35 47.36 29.62
N ARG A 131 23.22 46.88 30.52
CA ARG A 131 24.56 47.43 30.74
C ARG A 131 25.54 46.39 31.24
N LEU A 132 26.71 46.35 30.59
CA LEU A 132 27.83 45.51 30.98
C LEU A 132 29.04 46.32 31.44
N ILE A 133 29.81 45.74 32.35
CA ILE A 133 31.12 46.23 32.80
C ILE A 133 32.11 45.11 32.53
N LEU A 134 32.87 45.24 31.44
CA LEU A 134 33.85 44.23 31.01
C LEU A 134 35.25 44.82 31.09
N GLU A 135 36.19 44.10 31.72
CA GLU A 135 37.61 44.42 31.61
C GLU A 135 38.16 43.91 30.27
N GLY A 136 39.39 44.30 29.93
CA GLY A 136 40.02 43.88 28.67
C GLY A 136 40.20 42.36 28.60
N ASN A 137 39.66 41.75 27.54
CA ASN A 137 39.61 40.29 27.33
C ASN A 137 38.55 39.55 28.16
N ASP A 138 37.60 40.26 28.78
CA ASP A 138 36.42 39.66 29.39
C ASP A 138 35.29 39.43 28.39
N SER A 139 34.38 38.53 28.73
CA SER A 139 33.15 38.26 27.99
C SER A 139 31.99 38.00 28.94
N GLU A 140 30.80 38.48 28.59
CA GLU A 140 29.55 38.21 29.32
C GLU A 140 28.45 37.79 28.33
N THR A 141 27.58 36.86 28.74
CA THR A 141 26.46 36.40 27.93
C THR A 141 25.17 37.07 28.39
N VAL A 142 24.47 37.70 27.45
CA VAL A 142 23.22 38.41 27.65
C VAL A 142 22.12 37.67 26.91
N THR A 143 21.08 37.29 27.63
CA THR A 143 19.87 36.70 27.03
C THR A 143 18.96 37.81 26.49
N VAL A 144 18.55 37.66 25.22
CA VAL A 144 17.53 38.47 24.53
C VAL A 144 16.23 37.67 24.51
N ASP A 145 15.22 38.14 25.25
CA ASP A 145 13.90 37.51 25.26
C ASP A 145 13.01 38.17 24.20
N VAL A 146 12.49 37.35 23.29
CA VAL A 146 11.71 37.76 22.12
C VAL A 146 10.31 37.19 22.24
N SER A 147 9.27 38.02 22.31
CA SER A 147 7.87 37.61 22.27
C SER A 147 7.20 38.07 20.98
N VAL A 148 6.71 37.11 20.20
CA VAL A 148 6.08 37.34 18.90
C VAL A 148 4.57 37.57 19.11
N PRO A 149 3.98 38.63 18.53
CA PRO A 149 2.53 38.86 18.59
C PRO A 149 1.73 37.68 18.04
N GLU A 150 0.50 37.52 18.55
CA GLU A 150 -0.46 36.58 17.99
C GLU A 150 -0.89 37.04 16.58
N GLY A 151 -0.88 36.13 15.61
CA GLY A 151 -1.25 36.43 14.22
C GLY A 151 -0.13 37.00 13.34
N GLU A 152 1.10 37.08 13.85
CA GLU A 152 2.27 37.38 13.01
C GLU A 152 2.41 36.34 11.89
N ALA A 153 2.73 36.80 10.68
CA ALA A 153 2.87 35.90 9.54
C ALA A 153 4.11 35.01 9.67
N PRO A 154 4.09 33.76 9.17
CA PRO A 154 5.28 32.95 9.08
C PRO A 154 6.34 33.61 8.19
N GLY A 155 7.60 33.59 8.61
CA GLY A 155 8.66 34.29 7.88
C GLY A 155 9.94 34.49 8.67
N LEU A 156 10.96 35.04 8.01
CA LEU A 156 12.22 35.42 8.65
C LEU A 156 12.18 36.90 9.02
N TYR A 157 12.41 37.17 10.31
CA TYR A 157 12.44 38.50 10.89
C TYR A 157 13.84 38.76 11.45
N GLU A 158 14.20 40.04 11.54
CA GLU A 158 15.52 40.48 11.97
C GLU A 158 15.39 41.34 13.23
N ILE A 159 16.14 40.98 14.26
CA ILE A 159 16.26 41.77 15.50
C ILE A 159 17.65 42.37 15.54
N GLN A 160 17.75 43.69 15.67
CA GLN A 160 19.03 44.39 15.76
C GLN A 160 19.47 44.48 17.23
N PHE A 161 20.58 43.83 17.57
CA PHE A 161 21.23 43.96 18.87
C PHE A 161 22.44 44.89 18.73
N THR A 162 22.49 45.94 19.54
CA THR A 162 23.54 46.97 19.49
C THR A 162 24.20 47.14 20.85
N ALA A 163 25.53 47.06 20.87
CA ALA A 163 26.40 47.38 21.99
C ALA A 163 27.08 48.73 21.75
N THR A 164 26.79 49.71 22.60
CA THR A 164 27.30 51.08 22.55
C THR A 164 28.35 51.27 23.63
N SER A 165 29.55 51.72 23.27
CA SER A 165 30.65 51.95 24.22
C SER A 165 31.37 53.28 23.93
N SER A 166 32.28 53.69 24.80
CA SER A 166 33.12 54.88 24.54
C SER A 166 34.05 54.73 23.33
N ILE A 167 34.23 53.51 22.81
CA ILE A 167 35.10 53.21 21.68
C ILE A 167 34.31 53.15 20.36
N GLY A 168 32.99 53.10 20.45
CA GLY A 168 32.07 53.07 19.32
C GLY A 168 30.97 52.03 19.50
N ASP A 169 30.16 51.95 18.46
CA ASP A 169 28.95 51.13 18.42
C ASP A 169 29.20 49.89 17.56
N ARG A 170 28.68 48.76 18.02
CA ARG A 170 28.68 47.50 17.29
C ARG A 170 27.29 46.93 17.29
N SER A 171 26.84 46.45 16.13
CA SER A 171 25.53 45.83 15.99
C SER A 171 25.65 44.48 15.31
N VAL A 172 24.77 43.55 15.70
CA VAL A 172 24.56 42.27 15.04
C VAL A 172 23.07 42.10 14.76
N THR A 173 22.73 41.46 13.65
CA THR A 173 21.37 41.07 13.33
C THR A 173 21.14 39.64 13.83
N LEU A 174 20.12 39.45 14.64
CA LEU A 174 19.66 38.16 15.15
C LEU A 174 18.45 37.71 14.32
N PRO A 175 18.59 36.69 13.44
CA PRO A 175 17.49 36.17 12.65
C PRO A 175 16.53 35.36 13.52
N VAL A 176 15.25 35.69 13.46
CA VAL A 176 14.15 34.97 14.12
C VAL A 176 13.15 34.51 13.06
N ARG A 177 12.96 33.20 12.94
CA ARG A 177 11.97 32.61 12.05
C ARG A 177 10.67 32.36 12.81
N VAL A 178 9.60 33.05 12.39
CA VAL A 178 8.24 32.72 12.80
C VAL A 178 7.79 31.49 12.02
N LEU A 179 7.52 30.40 12.73
CA LEU A 179 7.08 29.14 12.14
C LEU A 179 5.59 29.18 11.82
N GLU A 180 5.21 28.50 10.74
CA GLU A 180 3.81 28.21 10.46
C GLU A 180 3.27 27.23 11.52
N PRO A 181 2.07 27.46 12.08
CA PRO A 181 1.45 26.50 12.97
C PRO A 181 1.28 25.16 12.24
N TYR A 182 1.51 24.06 12.95
CA TYR A 182 1.33 22.73 12.38
C TYR A 182 0.06 22.10 12.93
N ASP A 183 -0.41 21.06 12.26
CA ASP A 183 -1.56 20.26 12.66
C ASP A 183 -1.18 18.78 12.77
N VAL A 184 -1.78 18.08 13.74
CA VAL A 184 -1.63 16.63 13.83
C VAL A 184 -2.99 15.96 13.70
N ILE A 185 -3.14 15.17 12.64
CA ILE A 185 -4.42 14.63 12.20
C ILE A 185 -4.40 13.12 12.37
N LEU A 186 -5.32 12.59 13.19
CA LEU A 186 -5.62 11.16 13.23
C LEU A 186 -6.72 10.85 12.22
N SER A 187 -6.48 9.87 11.36
CA SER A 187 -7.40 9.47 10.29
C SER A 187 -7.37 7.95 10.08
N ASN A 188 -8.33 7.43 9.30
CA ASN A 188 -8.39 6.02 8.90
C ASN A 188 -8.29 5.04 10.10
N LEU A 189 -9.12 5.24 11.12
CA LEU A 189 -9.22 4.30 12.24
C LEU A 189 -9.86 3.00 11.75
N VAL A 190 -9.08 1.92 11.71
CA VAL A 190 -9.50 0.58 11.26
C VAL A 190 -9.34 -0.42 12.40
N ILE A 191 -10.33 -1.29 12.56
CA ILE A 191 -10.33 -2.38 13.55
C ILE A 191 -10.27 -3.71 12.79
N THR A 192 -9.44 -4.65 13.25
CA THR A 192 -9.29 -5.98 12.65
C THR A 192 -9.20 -7.05 13.73
N PRO A 193 -10.04 -8.11 13.69
CA PRO A 193 -11.13 -8.34 12.72
C PRO A 193 -12.25 -7.30 12.85
N GLU A 194 -13.07 -7.14 11.80
CA GLU A 194 -14.20 -6.18 11.77
C GLU A 194 -15.28 -6.57 12.78
N GLU A 195 -15.50 -7.87 12.94
CA GLU A 195 -16.42 -8.47 13.92
C GLU A 195 -15.63 -9.32 14.93
N PRO A 196 -14.96 -8.70 15.92
CA PRO A 196 -14.17 -9.45 16.88
C PRO A 196 -15.05 -10.27 17.82
N ALA A 197 -14.62 -11.50 18.10
CA ALA A 197 -15.23 -12.35 19.10
C ALA A 197 -14.55 -12.20 20.46
N LEU A 198 -15.24 -12.62 21.52
CA LEU A 198 -14.66 -12.65 22.87
C LEU A 198 -13.42 -13.55 22.91
N GLY A 199 -12.28 -13.00 23.34
CA GLY A 199 -11.00 -13.69 23.40
C GLY A 199 -10.08 -13.38 22.22
N ASP A 200 -10.59 -12.79 21.13
CA ASP A 200 -9.79 -12.44 19.96
C ASP A 200 -8.75 -11.37 20.27
N THR A 201 -7.65 -11.38 19.51
CA THR A 201 -6.71 -10.26 19.49
C THR A 201 -7.17 -9.24 18.44
N VAL A 202 -7.70 -8.13 18.92
CA VAL A 202 -8.14 -7.00 18.11
C VAL A 202 -6.97 -6.08 17.83
N ASN A 203 -6.70 -5.82 16.55
CA ASN A 203 -5.75 -4.83 16.08
C ASN A 203 -6.48 -3.55 15.70
N VAL A 204 -6.00 -2.42 16.22
CA VAL A 204 -6.54 -1.09 15.96
C VAL A 204 -5.44 -0.28 15.28
N SER A 205 -5.68 0.07 14.02
CA SER A 205 -4.75 0.82 13.17
C SER A 205 -5.27 2.23 12.94
N VAL A 206 -4.39 3.23 12.94
CA VAL A 206 -4.71 4.62 12.64
C VAL A 206 -3.57 5.26 11.86
N ASP A 207 -3.90 6.15 10.93
CA ASP A 207 -2.95 7.02 10.25
C ASP A 207 -2.80 8.31 11.04
N VAL A 208 -1.56 8.61 11.45
CA VAL A 208 -1.20 9.87 12.11
C VAL A 208 -0.41 10.70 11.12
N THR A 209 -0.97 11.85 10.73
CA THR A 209 -0.34 12.79 9.79
C THR A 209 0.07 14.05 10.53
N VAL A 210 1.31 14.50 10.31
CA VAL A 210 1.78 15.82 10.74
C VAL A 210 1.77 16.73 9.52
N ASP A 211 0.92 17.74 9.54
CA ASP A 211 0.86 18.79 8.52
C ASP A 211 1.62 20.02 9.01
N GLY A 212 2.84 20.22 8.52
CA GLY A 212 3.71 21.32 8.94
C GLY A 212 5.19 20.94 9.00
N ASP A 213 6.03 21.98 8.98
CA ASP A 213 7.49 21.84 9.00
C ASP A 213 8.04 21.72 10.43
N VAL A 214 7.62 20.67 11.14
CA VAL A 214 8.03 20.43 12.53
C VAL A 214 8.47 18.98 12.73
N ASN A 215 9.53 18.82 13.52
CA ASN A 215 9.92 17.51 14.05
C ASN A 215 9.24 17.30 15.40
N LEU A 216 8.49 16.21 15.55
CA LEU A 216 7.75 15.89 16.77
C LEU A 216 8.26 14.60 17.40
N PRO A 217 9.32 14.64 18.23
CA PRO A 217 9.78 13.48 18.96
C PRO A 217 8.87 13.14 20.14
N ASP A 218 8.90 11.87 20.55
CA ASP A 218 8.34 11.38 21.82
C ASP A 218 6.83 11.63 22.01
N LYS A 219 6.06 11.55 20.92
CA LYS A 219 4.60 11.58 20.96
C LYS A 219 4.05 10.27 21.47
N ILE A 220 3.05 10.33 22.34
CA ILE A 220 2.41 9.14 22.92
C ILE A 220 1.04 9.00 22.28
N LEU A 221 0.87 7.93 21.51
CA LEU A 221 -0.43 7.49 20.99
C LEU A 221 -1.02 6.49 21.98
N GLY A 222 -2.19 6.79 22.52
CA GLY A 222 -2.92 5.95 23.45
C GLY A 222 -4.20 5.40 22.83
N PHE A 223 -4.49 4.13 23.08
CA PHE A 223 -5.75 3.47 22.75
C PHE A 223 -6.50 3.13 24.03
N TYR A 224 -7.80 3.45 24.08
CA TYR A 224 -8.66 3.08 25.21
C TYR A 224 -10.11 2.82 24.77
N ILE A 225 -10.81 2.02 25.56
CA ILE A 225 -12.24 1.74 25.41
C ILE A 225 -12.93 2.20 26.72
N PRO A 226 -13.69 3.31 26.72
CA PRO A 226 -14.30 3.88 27.92
C PRO A 226 -15.18 2.89 28.71
N GLU A 227 -15.82 1.96 28.00
CA GLU A 227 -16.68 0.94 28.59
C GLU A 227 -15.88 -0.12 29.36
N ILE A 228 -14.59 -0.29 29.11
CA ILE A 228 -13.75 -1.35 29.71
C ILE A 228 -12.83 -0.79 30.80
N ALA A 229 -12.14 0.31 30.52
CA ALA A 229 -11.12 0.85 31.42
C ALA A 229 -11.11 2.38 31.44
N GLN A 230 -10.69 2.95 32.57
CA GLN A 230 -10.51 4.40 32.74
C GLN A 230 -9.16 4.91 32.18
N GLY A 231 -8.32 4.05 31.62
CA GLY A 231 -6.99 4.38 31.10
C GLY A 231 -6.65 3.65 29.81
N ASN A 232 -5.43 3.85 29.31
CA ASN A 232 -4.97 3.25 28.05
C ASN A 232 -4.91 1.73 28.18
N LEU A 233 -5.56 1.03 27.25
CA LEU A 233 -5.43 -0.41 27.06
C LEU A 233 -4.10 -0.75 26.36
N ALA A 234 -3.66 0.12 25.46
CA ALA A 234 -2.37 0.05 24.78
C ALA A 234 -1.84 1.47 24.50
N SER A 235 -0.52 1.61 24.39
CA SER A 235 0.10 2.87 23.97
C SER A 235 1.47 2.65 23.36
N THR A 236 1.87 3.54 22.46
CA THR A 236 3.22 3.56 21.87
C THR A 236 3.79 4.97 21.81
N THR A 237 5.12 5.07 21.65
CA THR A 237 5.82 6.34 21.45
C THR A 237 6.21 6.49 19.97
N LEU A 238 5.98 7.66 19.40
CA LEU A 238 6.14 8.00 17.99
C LEU A 238 7.05 9.22 17.85
N SER A 239 7.75 9.27 16.73
CA SER A 239 8.55 10.42 16.32
C SER A 239 8.24 10.73 14.87
N PHE A 240 7.88 11.98 14.59
CA PHE A 240 7.47 12.39 13.25
C PHE A 240 8.48 13.35 12.64
N GLU A 241 8.74 13.13 11.35
CA GLU A 241 9.41 14.09 10.47
C GLU A 241 8.39 15.11 9.95
N PRO A 242 8.85 16.30 9.49
CA PRO A 242 8.01 17.27 8.80
C PRO A 242 7.15 16.65 7.70
N ASN A 243 5.87 17.04 7.64
CA ASN A 243 4.95 16.64 6.57
C ASN A 243 4.87 15.12 6.33
N SER A 244 4.93 14.33 7.40
CA SER A 244 4.95 12.87 7.32
C SER A 244 3.66 12.24 7.81
N THR A 245 3.31 11.08 7.24
CA THR A 245 2.21 10.22 7.70
C THR A 245 2.79 8.88 8.15
N GLN A 246 2.36 8.41 9.32
CA GLN A 246 2.72 7.11 9.87
C GLN A 246 1.46 6.32 10.23
N THR A 247 1.33 5.11 9.69
CA THR A 247 0.31 4.15 10.13
C THR A 247 0.81 3.42 11.38
N VAL A 248 -0.02 3.40 12.43
CA VAL A 248 0.32 2.81 13.73
C VAL A 248 -0.74 1.81 14.13
N THR A 249 -0.33 0.60 14.46
CA THR A 249 -1.21 -0.49 14.92
C THR A 249 -0.94 -0.80 16.39
N LEU A 250 -2.00 -0.83 17.20
CA LEU A 250 -1.99 -1.27 18.59
C LEU A 250 -2.90 -2.49 18.75
N SER A 251 -2.52 -3.45 19.59
CA SER A 251 -3.29 -4.69 19.79
C SER A 251 -3.89 -4.75 21.20
N TRP A 252 -5.09 -5.32 21.31
CA TRP A 252 -5.82 -5.53 22.56
C TRP A 252 -6.62 -6.85 22.50
N GLY A 253 -6.70 -7.59 23.61
CA GLY A 253 -7.49 -8.83 23.69
C GLY A 253 -8.94 -8.55 24.08
N ALA A 254 -9.90 -8.95 23.24
CA ALA A 254 -11.32 -8.76 23.44
C ALA A 254 -11.80 -9.44 24.73
N SER A 255 -12.08 -8.66 25.77
CA SER A 255 -12.42 -9.18 27.10
C SER A 255 -13.85 -8.88 27.55
N ARG A 256 -14.67 -8.26 26.70
CA ARG A 256 -16.04 -7.82 27.01
C ARG A 256 -16.92 -7.85 25.77
N LEU A 257 -18.13 -8.38 25.92
CA LEU A 257 -19.17 -8.45 24.88
C LEU A 257 -19.92 -7.13 24.70
N GLY A 258 -20.51 -6.96 23.51
CA GLY A 258 -21.46 -5.90 23.17
C GLY A 258 -20.84 -4.76 22.36
N ASP A 259 -21.61 -3.68 22.20
CA ASP A 259 -21.18 -2.49 21.47
C ASP A 259 -20.16 -1.69 22.30
N LEU A 260 -18.98 -1.46 21.73
CA LEU A 260 -17.86 -0.77 22.34
C LEU A 260 -17.44 0.45 21.51
N THR A 261 -16.88 1.47 22.18
CA THR A 261 -16.31 2.64 21.52
C THR A 261 -14.80 2.60 21.59
N ALA A 262 -14.13 2.27 20.49
CA ALA A 262 -12.68 2.41 20.37
C ALA A 262 -12.30 3.88 20.26
N LYS A 263 -11.38 4.35 21.09
CA LYS A 263 -10.83 5.71 21.02
C LYS A 263 -9.32 5.67 20.96
N MET A 264 -8.76 6.39 20.00
CA MET A 264 -7.32 6.68 19.94
C MET A 264 -7.12 8.17 20.15
N TYR A 265 -6.07 8.52 20.89
CA TYR A 265 -5.67 9.90 21.10
C TYR A 265 -4.15 10.04 21.09
N LEU A 266 -3.68 11.16 20.58
CA LEU A 266 -2.29 11.57 20.69
C LEU A 266 -2.17 12.63 21.77
N ASN A 267 -1.10 12.58 22.57
CA ASN A 267 -0.86 13.62 23.56
C ASN A 267 -0.64 14.99 22.87
N PRO A 268 -1.40 16.04 23.24
CA PRO A 268 -1.33 17.32 22.55
C PRO A 268 0.04 17.97 22.72
N HIS A 269 0.51 18.66 21.68
CA HIS A 269 1.58 19.63 21.83
C HIS A 269 1.03 21.02 22.10
N GLN A 270 1.81 21.86 22.74
CA GLN A 270 1.45 23.27 22.96
C GLN A 270 1.33 24.11 21.67
N TYR A 271 1.84 23.62 20.54
CA TYR A 271 1.86 24.36 19.26
C TYR A 271 0.99 23.74 18.18
N ASP A 272 0.15 22.79 18.57
CA ASP A 272 -0.79 22.17 17.66
C ASP A 272 -1.92 23.14 17.34
N SER A 273 -2.15 23.40 16.05
CA SER A 273 -3.14 24.36 15.57
C SER A 273 -4.57 23.91 15.82
N ASN A 274 -4.80 22.59 15.89
CA ASN A 274 -6.09 22.00 16.15
C ASN A 274 -5.89 20.82 17.10
N ILE A 275 -6.41 20.90 18.32
CA ILE A 275 -6.28 19.78 19.27
C ILE A 275 -7.43 18.78 19.18
N ASP A 276 -8.49 19.10 18.44
CA ASP A 276 -9.71 18.29 18.41
C ASP A 276 -9.55 17.06 17.49
N ASN A 277 -8.72 17.18 16.45
CA ASN A 277 -8.34 16.08 15.53
C ASN A 277 -7.20 15.20 16.06
N ASN A 278 -6.64 15.52 17.24
CA ASN A 278 -5.73 14.64 17.98
C ASN A 278 -6.44 13.43 18.61
N SER A 279 -7.74 13.26 18.35
CA SER A 279 -8.50 12.10 18.77
C SER A 279 -9.43 11.63 17.67
N ILE A 280 -9.55 10.30 17.55
CA ILE A 280 -10.48 9.65 16.63
C ILE A 280 -11.16 8.50 17.36
N GLN A 281 -12.41 8.21 16.98
CA GLN A 281 -13.17 7.13 17.58
C GLN A 281 -14.02 6.40 16.53
N THR A 282 -14.27 5.12 16.79
CA THR A 282 -15.20 4.29 16.03
C THR A 282 -15.93 3.34 16.98
N THR A 283 -17.08 2.86 16.56
CA THR A 283 -17.88 1.88 17.30
C THR A 283 -17.80 0.53 16.61
N PHE A 284 -17.73 -0.54 17.39
CA PHE A 284 -17.73 -1.92 16.89
C PHE A 284 -18.43 -2.81 17.93
N THR A 285 -18.84 -4.00 17.52
CA THR A 285 -19.54 -4.95 18.39
C THR A 285 -18.63 -6.15 18.62
N VAL A 286 -18.40 -6.51 19.89
CA VAL A 286 -17.73 -7.76 20.24
C VAL A 286 -18.79 -8.83 20.41
N ALA A 287 -18.78 -9.82 19.52
CA ALA A 287 -19.67 -10.96 19.56
C ALA A 287 -19.23 -11.99 20.61
N GLU A 288 -20.14 -12.88 20.99
CA GLU A 288 -19.74 -14.10 21.69
C GLU A 288 -18.82 -14.91 20.77
N ALA A 289 -17.79 -15.53 21.35
CA ALA A 289 -17.04 -16.52 20.60
C ALA A 289 -18.02 -17.59 20.14
N GLU A 290 -18.08 -17.81 18.83
CA GLU A 290 -18.86 -18.90 18.28
C GLU A 290 -18.45 -20.18 19.00
N ASP A 291 -19.46 -20.93 19.47
CA ASP A 291 -19.21 -22.20 20.12
C ASP A 291 -18.53 -23.11 19.09
N PRO A 292 -17.30 -23.59 19.35
CA PRO A 292 -16.57 -24.41 18.38
C PRO A 292 -17.36 -25.65 17.95
N CYS A 293 -18.27 -26.17 18.79
CA CYS A 293 -19.15 -27.26 18.37
C CYS A 293 -20.16 -26.84 17.31
N THR A 294 -20.81 -25.67 17.44
CA THR A 294 -21.75 -25.17 16.44
C THR A 294 -21.05 -24.90 15.12
N LEU A 295 -19.87 -24.26 15.16
CA LEU A 295 -19.08 -24.00 13.96
C LEU A 295 -18.58 -25.31 13.32
N ALA A 296 -18.25 -26.33 14.12
CA ALA A 296 -17.90 -27.65 13.62
C ALA A 296 -19.06 -28.31 12.86
N GLU A 297 -20.28 -28.23 13.41
CA GLU A 297 -21.49 -28.78 12.79
C GLU A 297 -21.81 -28.06 11.47
N GLU A 298 -21.80 -26.73 11.46
CA GLU A 298 -22.02 -25.93 10.24
C GLU A 298 -20.96 -26.21 9.16
N THR A 299 -19.68 -26.31 9.55
CA THR A 299 -18.59 -26.63 8.61
C THR A 299 -18.72 -28.05 8.07
N PHE A 300 -19.13 -29.00 8.92
CA PHE A 300 -19.37 -30.37 8.50
C PHE A 300 -20.55 -30.47 7.53
N GLU A 301 -21.66 -29.79 7.81
CA GLU A 301 -22.82 -29.74 6.91
C GLU A 301 -22.44 -29.15 5.54
N ALA A 302 -21.69 -28.04 5.53
CA ALA A 302 -21.17 -27.44 4.29
C ALA A 302 -20.28 -28.43 3.52
N ALA A 303 -19.44 -29.19 4.23
CA ALA A 303 -18.60 -30.20 3.60
C ALA A 303 -19.45 -31.31 2.96
N MET A 304 -20.55 -31.73 3.60
CA MET A 304 -21.47 -32.73 3.05
C MET A 304 -22.24 -32.23 1.82
N GLU A 305 -22.54 -30.94 1.72
CA GLU A 305 -23.17 -30.37 0.52
C GLU A 305 -22.27 -30.47 -0.72
N VAL A 306 -20.95 -30.33 -0.53
CA VAL A 306 -19.97 -30.39 -1.63
C VAL A 306 -19.42 -31.80 -1.86
N TYR A 307 -19.51 -32.67 -0.85
CA TYR A 307 -18.94 -34.03 -0.86
C TYR A 307 -19.35 -34.88 -2.08
N GLU A 308 -20.60 -34.78 -2.53
CA GLU A 308 -21.08 -35.55 -3.70
C GLU A 308 -20.56 -35.01 -5.04
N GLU A 309 -20.19 -33.73 -5.10
CA GLU A 309 -19.76 -33.05 -6.33
C GLU A 309 -18.23 -32.96 -6.45
N ASP A 310 -17.55 -32.66 -5.34
CA ASP A 310 -16.10 -32.41 -5.28
C ASP A 310 -15.54 -32.86 -3.92
N CYS A 311 -14.97 -34.08 -3.89
CA CYS A 311 -14.39 -34.63 -2.67
C CYS A 311 -13.13 -33.87 -2.23
N GLU A 312 -12.42 -33.18 -3.13
CA GLU A 312 -11.21 -32.43 -2.78
C GLU A 312 -11.58 -31.17 -1.99
N GLU A 313 -12.59 -30.43 -2.45
CA GLU A 313 -13.14 -29.29 -1.72
C GLU A 313 -13.74 -29.73 -0.37
N ALA A 314 -14.55 -30.79 -0.37
CA ALA A 314 -15.14 -31.34 0.85
C ALA A 314 -14.09 -31.80 1.88
N ARG A 315 -12.97 -32.38 1.43
CA ARG A 315 -11.86 -32.78 2.31
C ARG A 315 -11.33 -31.60 3.12
N SER A 316 -11.12 -30.45 2.48
CA SER A 316 -10.59 -29.26 3.16
C SER A 316 -11.52 -28.77 4.29
N GLN A 317 -12.83 -28.80 4.04
CA GLN A 317 -13.83 -28.42 5.04
C GLN A 317 -13.95 -29.48 6.15
N LEU A 318 -13.90 -30.77 5.81
CA LEU A 318 -13.88 -31.87 6.78
C LEU A 318 -12.67 -31.80 7.72
N GLU A 319 -11.49 -31.42 7.24
CA GLU A 319 -10.31 -31.24 8.10
C GLU A 319 -10.49 -30.08 9.08
N ILE A 320 -11.14 -28.99 8.67
CA ILE A 320 -11.50 -27.85 9.54
C ILE A 320 -12.54 -28.29 10.58
N ALA A 321 -13.64 -28.91 10.14
CA ALA A 321 -14.69 -29.41 11.03
C ALA A 321 -14.14 -30.39 12.07
N ARG A 322 -13.28 -31.32 11.65
CA ARG A 322 -12.59 -32.28 12.53
C ARG A 322 -11.80 -31.58 13.63
N ALA A 323 -11.03 -30.54 13.29
CA ALA A 323 -10.25 -29.79 14.27
C ALA A 323 -11.15 -29.04 15.27
N LEU A 324 -12.28 -28.50 14.80
CA LEU A 324 -13.26 -27.82 15.65
C LEU A 324 -13.98 -28.78 16.60
N TYR A 325 -14.39 -29.97 16.13
CA TYR A 325 -14.94 -31.03 16.99
C TYR A 325 -13.92 -31.48 18.04
N GLU A 326 -12.65 -31.63 17.67
CA GLU A 326 -11.57 -31.97 18.62
C GLU A 326 -11.39 -30.86 19.67
N GLN A 327 -11.47 -29.58 19.28
CA GLN A 327 -11.39 -28.44 20.19
C GLN A 327 -12.55 -28.40 21.20
N CYS A 328 -13.76 -28.78 20.77
CA CYS A 328 -14.94 -28.79 21.62
C CYS A 328 -15.15 -30.12 22.37
N GLY A 329 -14.32 -31.14 22.08
CA GLY A 329 -14.31 -32.43 22.77
C GLY A 329 -15.39 -33.41 22.29
N ASP A 330 -15.87 -33.24 21.06
CA ASP A 330 -16.86 -34.12 20.43
C ASP A 330 -16.16 -35.26 19.67
N GLU A 331 -15.92 -36.38 20.37
CA GLU A 331 -15.29 -37.57 19.78
C GLU A 331 -16.13 -38.20 18.66
N ASP A 332 -17.46 -38.06 18.71
CA ASP A 332 -18.36 -38.62 17.70
C ASP A 332 -18.26 -37.80 16.39
N GLY A 333 -18.23 -36.46 16.49
CA GLY A 333 -18.02 -35.56 15.35
C GLY A 333 -16.65 -35.75 14.68
N VAL A 334 -15.59 -35.95 15.47
CA VAL A 334 -14.25 -36.30 14.94
C VAL A 334 -14.30 -37.62 14.18
N ALA A 335 -14.94 -38.65 14.75
CA ALA A 335 -15.06 -39.96 14.11
C ALA A 335 -15.87 -39.90 12.80
N GLN A 336 -16.91 -39.05 12.73
CA GLN A 336 -17.65 -38.80 11.50
C GLN A 336 -16.76 -38.15 10.44
N CYS A 337 -16.00 -37.10 10.80
CA CYS A 337 -15.08 -36.47 9.85
C CYS A 337 -14.03 -37.45 9.34
N ASP A 338 -13.41 -38.23 10.22
CA ASP A 338 -12.42 -39.26 9.85
C ASP A 338 -12.99 -40.30 8.88
N PHE A 339 -14.24 -40.71 9.08
CA PHE A 339 -14.93 -41.64 8.19
C PHE A 339 -15.08 -41.08 6.76
N TYR A 340 -15.53 -39.83 6.62
CA TYR A 340 -15.71 -39.20 5.31
C TYR A 340 -14.37 -38.84 4.64
N LEU A 341 -13.36 -38.45 5.43
CA LEU A 341 -12.00 -38.22 4.91
C LEU A 341 -11.40 -39.51 4.32
N GLU A 342 -11.53 -40.64 5.02
CA GLU A 342 -11.10 -41.95 4.49
C GLU A 342 -11.86 -42.30 3.21
N LYS A 343 -13.17 -42.01 3.15
CA LYS A 343 -13.98 -42.24 1.97
C LYS A 343 -13.52 -41.38 0.78
N CYS A 344 -13.19 -40.11 0.99
CA CYS A 344 -12.60 -39.26 -0.07
C CYS A 344 -11.26 -39.79 -0.57
N ASP A 345 -10.37 -40.27 0.32
CA ASP A 345 -9.09 -40.88 -0.09
C ASP A 345 -9.31 -42.08 -1.02
N LYS A 346 -10.34 -42.89 -0.74
CA LYS A 346 -10.69 -44.05 -1.57
C LYS A 346 -11.33 -43.68 -2.89
N TYR A 347 -12.22 -42.68 -2.90
CA TYR A 347 -12.83 -42.19 -4.13
C TYR A 347 -11.79 -41.59 -5.08
N GLY A 348 -10.84 -40.80 -4.58
CA GLY A 348 -9.72 -40.31 -5.39
C GLY A 348 -8.88 -41.43 -6.00
N LEU A 349 -8.59 -42.49 -5.25
CA LEU A 349 -7.88 -43.67 -5.77
C LEU A 349 -8.71 -44.41 -6.84
N ALA A 350 -10.02 -44.54 -6.63
CA ALA A 350 -10.91 -45.22 -7.57
C ALA A 350 -11.05 -44.42 -8.88
N GLU A 351 -11.13 -43.10 -8.81
CA GLU A 351 -11.10 -42.21 -9.98
C GLU A 351 -9.78 -42.33 -10.76
N GLU A 352 -8.62 -42.33 -10.09
CA GLU A 352 -7.32 -42.55 -10.74
C GLU A 352 -7.28 -43.91 -11.48
N LEU A 353 -7.85 -44.96 -10.88
CA LEU A 353 -7.96 -46.28 -11.51
C LEU A 353 -8.90 -46.26 -12.72
N VAL A 354 -9.99 -45.51 -12.66
CA VAL A 354 -10.91 -45.31 -13.80
C VAL A 354 -10.19 -44.60 -14.95
N GLU A 355 -9.47 -43.51 -14.68
CA GLU A 355 -8.68 -42.80 -15.69
C GLU A 355 -7.58 -43.68 -16.31
N GLN A 356 -6.91 -44.49 -15.50
CA GLN A 356 -5.94 -45.47 -16.00
C GLN A 356 -6.61 -46.51 -16.92
N GLY A 357 -7.80 -47.00 -16.52
CA GLY A 357 -8.58 -47.92 -17.34
C GLY A 357 -8.98 -47.30 -18.68
N ASP A 358 -9.46 -46.06 -18.67
CA ASP A 358 -9.82 -45.31 -19.87
C ASP A 358 -8.62 -45.12 -20.79
N ALA A 359 -7.45 -44.78 -20.23
CA ALA A 359 -6.22 -44.65 -21.00
C ALA A 359 -5.77 -45.97 -21.65
N PHE A 360 -6.00 -47.13 -21.03
CA PHE A 360 -5.75 -48.44 -21.64
C PHE A 360 -6.76 -48.78 -22.72
N ALA A 361 -8.04 -48.48 -22.50
CA ALA A 361 -9.10 -48.68 -23.47
C ALA A 361 -8.85 -47.87 -24.76
N ASP A 362 -8.45 -46.60 -24.62
CA ASP A 362 -8.07 -45.73 -25.74
C ASP A 362 -6.87 -46.26 -26.56
N GLN A 363 -6.02 -47.07 -25.95
CA GLN A 363 -4.89 -47.75 -26.61
C GLN A 363 -5.30 -49.08 -27.27
N GLY A 364 -6.55 -49.51 -27.09
CA GLY A 364 -7.07 -50.81 -27.54
C GLY A 364 -6.64 -51.98 -26.65
N ASP A 365 -6.11 -51.73 -25.46
CA ASP A 365 -5.74 -52.76 -24.49
C ASP A 365 -6.87 -52.99 -23.48
N CYS A 366 -7.95 -53.63 -23.96
CA CYS A 366 -9.15 -53.87 -23.17
C CYS A 366 -8.89 -54.76 -21.94
N GLU A 367 -7.93 -55.69 -21.99
CA GLU A 367 -7.61 -56.56 -20.86
C GLU A 367 -7.03 -55.75 -19.69
N SER A 368 -6.08 -54.85 -19.98
CA SER A 368 -5.53 -53.93 -18.97
C SER A 368 -6.59 -52.95 -18.46
N ALA A 369 -7.47 -52.45 -19.33
CA ALA A 369 -8.56 -51.54 -18.96
C ALA A 369 -9.54 -52.20 -17.97
N ILE A 370 -10.02 -53.41 -18.29
CA ILE A 370 -10.95 -54.18 -17.46
C ILE A 370 -10.35 -54.44 -16.07
N ASN A 371 -9.07 -54.81 -15.99
CA ASN A 371 -8.42 -55.02 -14.69
C ASN A 371 -8.44 -53.75 -13.82
N LYS A 372 -8.17 -52.58 -14.41
CA LYS A 372 -8.17 -51.29 -13.70
C LYS A 372 -9.56 -50.86 -13.26
N TRP A 373 -10.54 -51.04 -14.13
CA TRP A 373 -11.94 -50.79 -13.81
C TRP A 373 -12.47 -51.75 -12.74
N GLN A 374 -12.07 -53.02 -12.73
CA GLN A 374 -12.44 -53.95 -11.65
C GLN A 374 -11.87 -53.51 -10.30
N ASP A 375 -10.61 -53.06 -10.25
CA ASP A 375 -10.02 -52.51 -9.02
C ASP A 375 -10.83 -51.29 -8.52
N ALA A 376 -11.21 -50.38 -9.42
CA ALA A 376 -12.04 -49.22 -9.09
C ALA A 376 -13.44 -49.63 -8.61
N ARG A 377 -14.07 -50.60 -9.30
CA ARG A 377 -15.38 -51.15 -8.97
C ARG A 377 -15.41 -51.75 -7.57
N GLU A 378 -14.37 -52.48 -7.17
CA GLU A 378 -14.27 -53.05 -5.82
C GLU A 378 -14.26 -51.94 -4.76
N ILE A 379 -13.57 -50.82 -5.03
CA ILE A 379 -13.57 -49.67 -4.13
C ILE A 379 -14.95 -49.06 -4.03
N TYR A 380 -15.61 -48.73 -5.14
CA TYR A 380 -16.97 -48.15 -5.12
C TYR A 380 -18.00 -49.10 -4.49
N ALA A 381 -17.92 -50.39 -4.77
CA ALA A 381 -18.78 -51.41 -4.16
C ALA A 381 -18.58 -51.53 -2.65
N SER A 382 -17.37 -51.27 -2.13
CA SER A 382 -17.11 -51.29 -0.68
C SER A 382 -17.80 -50.16 0.09
N TYR A 383 -18.27 -49.12 -0.61
CA TYR A 383 -19.00 -47.98 -0.05
C TYR A 383 -20.47 -47.92 -0.49
N ASP A 384 -21.00 -49.02 -1.04
CA ASP A 384 -22.37 -49.15 -1.54
C ASP A 384 -22.74 -48.07 -2.58
N ASP A 385 -21.77 -47.62 -3.40
CA ASP A 385 -22.00 -46.64 -4.48
C ASP A 385 -22.46 -47.35 -5.77
N ASP A 386 -23.70 -47.81 -5.74
CA ASP A 386 -24.29 -48.60 -6.83
C ASP A 386 -24.27 -47.86 -8.18
N ALA A 387 -24.36 -46.52 -8.16
CA ALA A 387 -24.32 -45.70 -9.37
C ALA A 387 -22.95 -45.76 -10.06
N MET A 388 -21.88 -45.59 -9.28
CA MET A 388 -20.52 -45.70 -9.81
C MET A 388 -20.15 -47.14 -10.19
N VAL A 389 -20.60 -48.12 -9.40
CA VAL A 389 -20.45 -49.54 -9.75
C VAL A 389 -21.12 -49.85 -11.09
N GLN A 390 -22.34 -49.38 -11.32
CA GLN A 390 -23.05 -49.57 -12.58
C GLN A 390 -22.33 -48.87 -13.75
N MET A 391 -21.88 -47.63 -13.57
CA MET A 391 -21.11 -46.92 -14.59
C MET A 391 -19.86 -47.71 -15.00
N ILE A 392 -19.16 -48.31 -14.04
CA ILE A 392 -17.98 -49.12 -14.32
C ILE A 392 -18.35 -50.45 -14.99
N ASP A 393 -19.43 -51.09 -14.56
CA ASP A 393 -19.94 -52.32 -15.21
C ASP A 393 -20.28 -52.06 -16.68
N ASP A 394 -20.93 -50.93 -17.00
CA ASP A 394 -21.22 -50.53 -18.38
C ASP A 394 -19.93 -50.31 -19.21
N ARG A 395 -18.88 -49.73 -18.59
CA ARG A 395 -17.56 -49.58 -19.26
C ARG A 395 -16.91 -50.93 -19.55
N ILE A 396 -16.92 -51.83 -18.58
CA ILE A 396 -16.38 -53.20 -18.74
C ILE A 396 -17.13 -53.94 -19.85
N GLU A 397 -18.46 -53.90 -19.85
CA GLU A 397 -19.29 -54.53 -20.89
C GLU A 397 -18.96 -53.97 -22.28
N SER A 398 -18.76 -52.65 -22.39
CA SER A 398 -18.40 -52.01 -23.66
C SER A 398 -17.05 -52.47 -24.24
N CYS A 399 -16.08 -52.82 -23.37
CA CYS A 399 -14.81 -53.40 -23.80
C CYS A 399 -14.92 -54.88 -24.16
N GLU A 400 -15.85 -55.63 -23.58
CA GLU A 400 -16.09 -57.04 -23.90
C GLU A 400 -16.84 -57.21 -25.23
N GLU A 401 -17.74 -56.28 -25.59
CA GLU A 401 -18.46 -56.31 -26.88
C GLU A 401 -17.61 -55.88 -28.08
N ASP A 402 -16.45 -55.24 -27.85
CA ASP A 402 -15.46 -54.92 -28.89
C ASP A 402 -14.40 -56.03 -29.00
N ASP A 403 -14.80 -57.29 -28.83
CA ASP A 403 -14.00 -58.52 -28.93
C ASP A 403 -13.55 -58.86 -30.36
N GLY A 404 -13.29 -57.83 -31.16
CA GLY A 404 -12.33 -57.92 -32.24
C GLY A 404 -12.81 -58.77 -33.40
N THR A 405 -13.87 -58.32 -34.07
CA THR A 405 -13.74 -58.24 -35.53
C THR A 405 -13.04 -56.94 -35.87
N PRO A 406 -11.70 -56.91 -35.99
CA PRO A 406 -11.03 -55.72 -36.47
C PRO A 406 -11.74 -55.24 -37.73
N TRP A 407 -12.02 -53.95 -37.82
CA TRP A 407 -12.59 -53.35 -39.03
C TRP A 407 -11.79 -53.73 -40.31
N TYR A 408 -10.51 -54.10 -40.18
CA TYR A 408 -9.70 -54.68 -41.26
C TYR A 408 -10.13 -56.10 -41.70
N MET A 409 -10.67 -56.95 -40.83
CA MET A 409 -11.26 -58.24 -41.21
C MET A 409 -12.54 -58.02 -42.03
N GLN A 410 -13.34 -57.01 -41.69
CA GLN A 410 -14.52 -56.66 -42.47
C GLN A 410 -14.16 -56.11 -43.86
N THR A 411 -13.11 -55.27 -43.96
CA THR A 411 -12.59 -54.83 -45.27
C THR A 411 -11.87 -55.93 -46.03
N TRP A 412 -11.22 -56.89 -45.36
CA TRP A 412 -10.61 -58.05 -46.01
C TRP A 412 -11.68 -59.03 -46.54
N PHE A 413 -12.76 -59.28 -45.80
CA PHE A 413 -13.91 -60.03 -46.29
C PHE A 413 -14.62 -59.31 -47.44
N LEU A 414 -14.80 -57.98 -47.36
CA LEU A 414 -15.30 -57.17 -48.47
C LEU A 414 -14.36 -57.25 -49.68
N GLY A 415 -13.05 -57.15 -49.48
CA GLY A 415 -12.04 -57.27 -50.53
C GLY A 415 -12.02 -58.65 -51.18
N LEU A 416 -12.15 -59.71 -50.39
CA LEU A 416 -12.23 -61.09 -50.85
C LEU A 416 -13.56 -61.36 -51.58
N LEU A 417 -14.67 -60.77 -51.12
CA LEU A 417 -15.98 -60.84 -51.76
C LEU A 417 -15.97 -60.08 -53.08
N LEU A 418 -15.33 -58.91 -53.16
CA LEU A 418 -15.15 -58.13 -54.39
C LEU A 418 -14.25 -58.87 -55.39
N LEU A 419 -13.19 -59.53 -54.92
CA LEU A 419 -12.33 -60.39 -55.73
C LEU A 419 -13.10 -61.60 -56.28
N LEU A 420 -13.90 -62.28 -55.45
CA LEU A 420 -14.77 -63.39 -55.89
C LEU A 420 -15.83 -62.92 -56.89
N LEU A 421 -16.40 -61.74 -56.69
CA LEU A 421 -17.39 -61.14 -57.59
C LEU A 421 -16.75 -60.78 -58.95
N LEU A 422 -15.52 -60.25 -58.95
CA LEU A 422 -14.75 -60.04 -60.18
C LEU A 422 -14.41 -61.37 -60.89
N LEU A 423 -14.07 -62.41 -60.14
CA LEU A 423 -13.83 -63.76 -60.68
C LEU A 423 -15.11 -64.37 -61.28
N ALA A 424 -16.25 -64.19 -60.62
CA ALA A 424 -17.55 -64.62 -61.12
C ALA A 424 -17.95 -63.85 -62.40
N ILE A 425 -17.75 -62.53 -62.44
CA ILE A 425 -17.95 -61.73 -63.66
C ILE A 425 -17.02 -62.19 -64.78
N LEU A 426 -15.75 -62.50 -64.49
CA LEU A 426 -14.81 -63.04 -65.47
C LEU A 426 -15.29 -64.40 -66.02
N ILE A 427 -15.78 -65.29 -65.16
CA ILE A 427 -16.36 -66.58 -65.55
C ILE A 427 -17.63 -66.37 -66.40
N ILE A 428 -18.50 -65.42 -66.03
CA ILE A 428 -19.72 -65.09 -66.77
C ILE A 428 -19.38 -64.46 -68.13
N LEU A 429 -18.37 -63.60 -68.23
CA LEU A 429 -17.91 -63.00 -69.48
C LEU A 429 -17.23 -64.03 -70.40
N LEU A 430 -16.54 -65.02 -69.82
CA LEU A 430 -16.02 -66.18 -70.58
C LEU A 430 -17.14 -67.11 -71.05
N ALA A 431 -18.25 -67.21 -70.30
CA ALA A 431 -19.43 -68.00 -70.66
C ALA A 431 -20.37 -67.28 -71.66
N ARG A 432 -20.45 -65.94 -71.64
CA ARG A 432 -21.32 -65.12 -72.51
C ARG A 432 -20.73 -64.79 -73.88
N ARG A 433 -19.57 -65.33 -74.26
CA ARG A 433 -19.00 -65.15 -75.61
C ARG A 433 -19.62 -66.09 -76.68
N ARG A 434 -20.82 -66.62 -76.41
CA ARG A 434 -21.65 -67.37 -77.36
C ARG A 434 -23.09 -66.88 -77.25
N GLU A 435 -23.62 -66.48 -78.41
CA GLU A 435 -25.04 -66.20 -78.72
C GLU A 435 -25.49 -64.73 -78.60
N GLU A 436 -25.29 -64.04 -79.73
CA GLU A 436 -26.15 -63.01 -80.37
C GLU A 436 -27.62 -63.51 -80.41
N GLU A 437 -28.71 -62.74 -80.53
CA GLU A 437 -29.07 -61.68 -81.49
C GLU A 437 -30.54 -61.21 -81.19
N GLU A 438 -30.88 -59.94 -81.49
CA GLU A 438 -32.18 -59.30 -81.89
C GLU A 438 -33.51 -59.54 -81.09
N GLU A 439 -34.54 -58.66 -80.99
CA GLU A 439 -35.12 -57.64 -81.89
C GLU A 439 -36.11 -56.68 -81.13
N GLU A 440 -36.58 -55.67 -81.86
CA GLU A 440 -37.33 -54.40 -81.68
C GLU A 440 -38.67 -54.30 -80.89
N GLY A 441 -39.01 -53.06 -80.48
CA GLY A 441 -40.37 -52.46 -80.65
C GLY A 441 -40.94 -51.58 -79.52
N PRO A 442 -41.74 -50.50 -79.78
CA PRO A 442 -41.67 -49.21 -79.06
C PRO A 442 -43.03 -48.75 -78.39
N PRO A 443 -43.30 -47.43 -78.15
CA PRO A 443 -43.42 -46.74 -76.84
C PRO A 443 -44.89 -46.33 -76.48
N PRO A 444 -45.17 -45.58 -75.38
CA PRO A 444 -45.25 -44.12 -75.49
C PRO A 444 -44.99 -43.28 -74.21
N GLU A 445 -44.65 -42.00 -74.46
CA GLU A 445 -45.09 -40.74 -73.84
C GLU A 445 -45.46 -40.64 -72.34
N PHE A 446 -44.82 -39.69 -71.65
CA PHE A 446 -45.52 -38.84 -70.66
C PHE A 446 -44.89 -37.44 -70.58
N TYR A 447 -45.74 -36.42 -70.69
CA TYR A 447 -45.41 -34.98 -70.65
C TYR A 447 -45.26 -34.47 -69.21
N GLY A 448 -44.61 -33.30 -69.06
CA GLY A 448 -44.22 -32.70 -67.79
C GLY A 448 -45.35 -31.97 -67.04
N GLU A 449 -45.01 -31.28 -65.95
CA GLU A 449 -45.30 -29.84 -65.72
C GLU A 449 -44.80 -29.39 -64.34
N ALA A 450 -44.79 -28.08 -64.13
CA ALA A 450 -44.01 -27.29 -63.19
C ALA A 450 -44.53 -27.21 -61.72
N ALA A 451 -43.70 -26.54 -60.91
CA ALA A 451 -43.80 -26.27 -59.47
C ALA A 451 -45.11 -25.64 -58.97
N PRO A 452 -45.31 -25.64 -57.64
CA PRO A 452 -45.50 -24.35 -56.97
C PRO A 452 -44.82 -24.20 -55.59
N VAL A 453 -44.62 -22.93 -55.27
CA VAL A 453 -44.10 -22.28 -54.05
C VAL A 453 -45.06 -22.41 -52.86
N PRO A 454 -44.60 -22.44 -51.58
CA PRO A 454 -45.45 -22.22 -50.41
C PRO A 454 -45.47 -20.76 -49.91
N PRO A 455 -46.52 -20.34 -49.18
CA PRO A 455 -47.07 -18.97 -49.17
C PRO A 455 -46.46 -17.99 -48.14
N PRO A 456 -46.76 -16.67 -48.27
CA PRO A 456 -46.46 -15.64 -47.26
C PRO A 456 -47.66 -15.42 -46.30
N GLY A 457 -47.37 -15.18 -45.01
CA GLY A 457 -48.34 -14.78 -43.97
C GLY A 457 -47.64 -14.09 -42.79
N PRO A 458 -48.34 -13.27 -41.98
CA PRO A 458 -48.21 -11.80 -41.97
C PRO A 458 -47.91 -11.19 -40.56
N PRO A 459 -48.17 -9.88 -40.34
CA PRO A 459 -47.26 -8.75 -40.45
C PRO A 459 -46.62 -8.30 -39.12
N GLU A 460 -45.47 -7.65 -39.23
CA GLU A 460 -44.94 -6.74 -38.21
C GLU A 460 -45.95 -5.65 -37.85
N GLY A 461 -46.16 -5.51 -36.55
CA GLY A 461 -46.79 -4.34 -35.95
C GLY A 461 -46.37 -4.27 -34.49
N GLY A 462 -45.81 -3.14 -34.07
CA GLY A 462 -45.67 -2.81 -32.66
C GLY A 462 -44.32 -2.27 -32.26
N GLU A 463 -44.14 -0.97 -32.49
CA GLU A 463 -43.14 -0.13 -31.84
C GLU A 463 -43.12 -0.34 -30.32
N GLY A 464 -41.92 -0.53 -29.78
CA GLY A 464 -41.65 -0.54 -28.35
C GLY A 464 -40.24 -0.05 -28.11
N ALA A 465 -40.05 1.27 -28.22
CA ALA A 465 -38.79 1.94 -27.96
C ALA A 465 -38.35 1.73 -26.50
N GLN A 466 -37.32 0.92 -26.29
CA GLN A 466 -36.44 1.07 -25.13
C GLN A 466 -35.11 1.63 -25.62
N ARG A 467 -34.80 2.84 -25.16
CA ARG A 467 -33.48 3.45 -25.25
C ARG A 467 -32.50 2.56 -24.49
N THR A 468 -31.74 1.76 -25.22
CA THR A 468 -30.47 1.23 -24.69
C THR A 468 -29.48 2.39 -24.67
N LEU A 469 -29.03 2.75 -23.46
CA LEU A 469 -27.86 3.60 -23.28
C LEU A 469 -26.67 2.83 -23.84
N VAL A 470 -26.26 3.14 -25.07
CA VAL A 470 -25.00 2.65 -25.62
C VAL A 470 -23.89 3.46 -24.96
N THR A 471 -23.29 2.88 -23.92
CA THR A 471 -21.98 3.30 -23.43
C THR A 471 -20.97 3.03 -24.55
N PRO A 472 -20.15 4.01 -24.96
CA PRO A 472 -19.19 3.79 -26.03
C PRO A 472 -18.12 2.79 -25.58
N VAL A 473 -18.08 1.63 -26.23
CA VAL A 473 -17.02 0.63 -26.13
C VAL A 473 -15.72 1.27 -26.65
N ALA A 474 -14.71 1.35 -25.79
CA ALA A 474 -13.37 1.75 -26.19
C ALA A 474 -12.82 0.76 -27.24
N PRO A 475 -12.05 1.22 -28.24
CA PRO A 475 -11.50 0.34 -29.28
C PRO A 475 -10.61 -0.74 -28.64
N GLY A 476 -11.02 -1.99 -28.76
CA GLY A 476 -10.37 -3.14 -28.12
C GLY A 476 -8.91 -3.29 -28.52
N ARG A 477 -8.04 -3.43 -27.52
CA ARG A 477 -6.69 -3.97 -27.71
C ARG A 477 -6.79 -5.39 -28.25
N THR A 478 -6.03 -5.70 -29.29
CA THR A 478 -5.85 -7.08 -29.76
C THR A 478 -5.11 -7.88 -28.69
N ALA A 479 -5.63 -9.06 -28.33
CA ALA A 479 -4.98 -9.94 -27.36
C ALA A 479 -3.53 -10.24 -27.79
N PRO A 480 -2.54 -10.12 -26.88
CA PRO A 480 -1.18 -10.53 -27.16
C PRO A 480 -1.14 -12.04 -27.42
N THR A 481 -0.21 -12.51 -28.27
CA THR A 481 0.04 -13.94 -28.46
C THR A 481 1.19 -14.37 -27.55
N PRO A 482 0.93 -15.02 -26.39
CA PRO A 482 1.98 -15.40 -25.47
C PRO A 482 2.88 -16.46 -26.11
N SER A 483 4.18 -16.38 -25.83
CA SER A 483 5.13 -17.39 -26.29
C SER A 483 5.03 -18.70 -25.49
N ASP A 484 4.44 -18.63 -24.29
CA ASP A 484 4.17 -19.78 -23.43
C ASP A 484 2.78 -20.39 -23.73
N PRO A 485 2.68 -21.70 -24.01
CA PRO A 485 1.41 -22.33 -24.37
C PRO A 485 0.39 -22.35 -23.22
N ASP A 486 0.82 -22.36 -21.97
CA ASP A 486 -0.09 -22.32 -20.81
C ASP A 486 -0.64 -20.91 -20.61
N ALA A 487 0.19 -19.89 -20.83
CA ALA A 487 -0.26 -18.50 -20.84
C ALA A 487 -1.24 -18.23 -21.99
N ALA A 488 -1.01 -18.82 -23.18
CA ALA A 488 -1.94 -18.72 -24.30
C ALA A 488 -3.31 -19.34 -23.98
N LYS A 489 -3.34 -20.48 -23.26
CA LYS A 489 -4.59 -21.07 -22.77
C LYS A 489 -5.29 -20.20 -21.73
N LEU A 490 -4.53 -19.56 -20.83
CA LEU A 490 -5.10 -18.62 -19.85
C LEU A 490 -5.75 -17.41 -20.54
N VAL A 491 -5.06 -16.80 -21.50
CA VAL A 491 -5.58 -15.67 -22.29
C VAL A 491 -6.86 -16.06 -23.03
N ASP A 492 -6.88 -17.19 -23.75
CA ASP A 492 -8.08 -17.67 -24.46
C ASP A 492 -9.23 -18.03 -23.50
N GLY A 493 -8.92 -18.63 -22.35
CA GLY A 493 -9.92 -18.94 -21.31
C GLY A 493 -10.52 -17.68 -20.69
N LEU A 494 -9.70 -16.66 -20.44
CA LEU A 494 -10.12 -15.39 -19.89
C LEU A 494 -10.99 -14.58 -20.86
N ASP A 495 -10.62 -14.54 -22.14
CA ASP A 495 -11.45 -13.91 -23.19
C ASP A 495 -12.82 -14.58 -23.30
N LYS A 496 -12.86 -15.92 -23.23
CA LYS A 496 -14.12 -16.67 -23.21
C LYS A 496 -14.95 -16.39 -21.96
N ALA A 497 -14.32 -16.32 -20.78
CA ALA A 497 -15.00 -16.01 -19.53
C ALA A 497 -15.61 -14.60 -19.57
N VAL A 498 -14.84 -13.59 -19.96
CA VAL A 498 -15.32 -12.21 -20.09
C VAL A 498 -16.44 -12.10 -21.13
N ALA A 499 -16.38 -12.87 -22.22
CA ALA A 499 -17.46 -12.90 -23.22
C ALA A 499 -18.71 -13.66 -22.75
N HIS A 500 -18.55 -14.72 -21.96
CA HIS A 500 -19.65 -15.58 -21.49
C HIS A 500 -20.44 -14.95 -20.34
N TYR A 501 -19.75 -14.31 -19.39
CA TYR A 501 -20.38 -13.69 -18.23
C TYR A 501 -20.92 -12.29 -18.56
N ASP A 502 -22.13 -12.26 -19.10
CA ASP A 502 -23.01 -11.09 -19.10
C ASP A 502 -23.86 -11.02 -17.81
N PRO A 503 -24.46 -9.86 -17.48
CA PRO A 503 -25.29 -9.70 -16.28
C PRO A 503 -26.40 -10.74 -16.08
N GLU A 504 -27.05 -11.20 -17.14
CA GLU A 504 -28.12 -12.21 -17.02
C GLU A 504 -27.54 -13.59 -16.70
N THR A 505 -26.42 -13.94 -17.35
CA THR A 505 -25.70 -15.19 -17.10
C THR A 505 -25.13 -15.24 -15.69
N ILE A 506 -24.56 -14.13 -15.18
CA ILE A 506 -24.03 -14.03 -13.81
C ILE A 506 -25.16 -14.19 -12.79
N ARG A 507 -26.31 -13.51 -12.96
CA ARG A 507 -27.44 -13.67 -12.04
C ARG A 507 -28.01 -15.09 -12.01
N LYS A 508 -27.89 -15.82 -13.11
CA LYS A 508 -28.38 -17.19 -13.22
C LYS A 508 -27.42 -18.20 -12.58
N ASP A 509 -26.11 -17.94 -12.63
CA ASP A 509 -25.07 -18.85 -12.14
C ASP A 509 -23.92 -18.07 -11.47
N LEU A 510 -24.25 -17.40 -10.35
CA LEU A 510 -23.30 -16.59 -9.61
C LEU A 510 -22.19 -17.45 -8.99
N LYS A 511 -22.54 -18.63 -8.43
CA LYS A 511 -21.58 -19.58 -7.83
C LYS A 511 -20.57 -20.05 -8.89
N GLY A 512 -21.04 -20.42 -10.08
CA GLY A 512 -20.16 -20.80 -11.20
C GLY A 512 -19.27 -19.65 -11.67
N ALA A 513 -19.79 -18.42 -11.74
CA ALA A 513 -19.00 -17.24 -12.11
C ALA A 513 -17.87 -16.94 -11.12
N VAL A 514 -18.16 -16.98 -9.80
CA VAL A 514 -17.17 -16.77 -8.74
C VAL A 514 -16.13 -17.88 -8.72
N SER A 515 -16.54 -19.15 -8.86
CA SER A 515 -15.62 -20.29 -8.92
C SER A 515 -14.67 -20.18 -10.13
N ASN A 516 -15.17 -19.83 -11.31
CA ASN A 516 -14.35 -19.65 -12.50
C ASN A 516 -13.37 -18.46 -12.36
N TYR A 517 -13.83 -17.35 -11.78
CA TYR A 517 -12.97 -16.20 -11.44
C TYR A 517 -11.81 -16.62 -10.53
N SER A 518 -12.07 -17.36 -9.45
CA SER A 518 -11.02 -17.86 -8.54
C SER A 518 -9.98 -18.70 -9.28
N LYS A 519 -10.44 -19.67 -10.10
CA LYS A 519 -9.57 -20.54 -10.90
C LYS A 519 -8.67 -19.75 -11.87
N ILE A 520 -9.20 -18.67 -12.46
CA ILE A 520 -8.44 -17.77 -13.34
C ILE A 520 -7.36 -17.02 -12.56
N VAL A 521 -7.68 -16.48 -11.39
CA VAL A 521 -6.73 -15.73 -10.53
C VAL A 521 -5.59 -16.64 -10.05
N ASP A 522 -5.90 -17.86 -9.60
CA ASP A 522 -4.88 -18.82 -9.17
C ASP A 522 -3.94 -19.21 -10.31
N ARG A 523 -4.51 -19.42 -11.51
CA ARG A 523 -3.72 -19.74 -12.69
C ARG A 523 -2.87 -18.57 -13.16
N ARG A 524 -3.37 -17.34 -13.08
CA ARG A 524 -2.59 -16.11 -13.32
C ARG A 524 -1.41 -16.03 -12.37
N ASN A 525 -1.61 -16.24 -11.07
CA ASN A 525 -0.54 -16.17 -10.07
C ASN A 525 0.55 -17.23 -10.31
N THR A 526 0.14 -18.45 -10.69
CA THR A 526 1.06 -19.55 -11.04
C THR A 526 1.90 -19.23 -12.29
N LEU A 527 1.31 -18.55 -13.29
CA LEU A 527 1.95 -18.26 -14.57
C LEU A 527 2.64 -16.89 -14.62
N ALA A 528 2.46 -16.01 -13.63
CA ALA A 528 2.92 -14.62 -13.66
C ALA A 528 4.42 -14.47 -13.98
N ALA A 529 5.27 -15.35 -13.43
CA ALA A 529 6.71 -15.31 -13.67
C ALA A 529 7.14 -15.77 -15.09
N ARG A 530 6.25 -16.46 -15.82
CA ARG A 530 6.47 -16.98 -17.18
C ARG A 530 5.91 -16.08 -18.27
N MET A 531 5.00 -15.17 -17.92
CA MET A 531 4.40 -14.23 -18.87
C MET A 531 5.33 -13.04 -19.12
N ASP A 532 5.42 -12.60 -20.37
CA ASP A 532 6.01 -11.30 -20.65
C ASP A 532 5.10 -10.18 -20.12
N LYS A 533 5.68 -8.99 -19.95
CA LYS A 533 4.97 -7.85 -19.34
C LYS A 533 3.68 -7.49 -20.09
N GLU A 534 3.67 -7.56 -21.42
CA GLU A 534 2.49 -7.19 -22.21
C GLU A 534 1.35 -8.19 -22.00
N THR A 535 1.68 -9.48 -21.97
CA THR A 535 0.72 -10.54 -21.63
C THR A 535 0.18 -10.39 -20.20
N LEU A 536 1.04 -10.13 -19.21
CA LEU A 536 0.63 -9.96 -17.81
C LEU A 536 -0.30 -8.74 -17.63
N ASP A 537 0.07 -7.59 -18.21
CA ASP A 537 -0.75 -6.37 -18.16
C ASP A 537 -2.13 -6.60 -18.79
N TYR A 538 -2.20 -7.36 -19.89
CA TYR A 538 -3.46 -7.74 -20.54
C TYR A 538 -4.33 -8.65 -19.67
N VAL A 539 -3.75 -9.69 -19.07
CA VAL A 539 -4.45 -10.61 -18.17
C VAL A 539 -5.00 -9.86 -16.96
N ASP A 540 -4.21 -8.98 -16.35
CA ASP A 540 -4.64 -8.17 -15.20
C ASP A 540 -5.80 -7.22 -15.57
N GLU A 541 -5.77 -6.62 -16.77
CA GLU A 541 -6.85 -5.78 -17.29
C GLU A 541 -8.15 -6.59 -17.49
N GLN A 542 -8.06 -7.79 -18.06
CA GLN A 542 -9.23 -8.66 -18.26
C GLN A 542 -9.79 -9.25 -16.96
N ILE A 543 -8.93 -9.61 -15.99
CA ILE A 543 -9.37 -10.05 -14.65
C ILE A 543 -10.17 -8.93 -13.99
N ARG A 544 -9.68 -7.69 -14.06
CA ARG A 544 -10.39 -6.53 -13.50
C ARG A 544 -11.74 -6.29 -14.18
N LEU A 545 -11.83 -6.48 -15.50
CA LEU A 545 -13.11 -6.40 -16.22
C LEU A 545 -14.09 -7.51 -15.79
N LEU A 546 -13.59 -8.72 -15.56
CA LEU A 546 -14.40 -9.83 -15.07
C LEU A 546 -14.87 -9.59 -13.63
N GLU A 547 -13.97 -9.08 -12.78
CA GLU A 547 -14.27 -8.66 -11.40
C GLU A 547 -15.36 -7.59 -11.38
N ASP A 548 -15.20 -6.50 -12.13
CA ASP A 548 -16.21 -5.45 -12.25
C ASP A 548 -17.57 -6.03 -12.71
N LYS A 549 -17.58 -7.01 -13.62
CA LYS A 549 -18.82 -7.64 -14.08
C LYS A 549 -19.51 -8.46 -12.99
N ILE A 550 -18.75 -9.29 -12.25
CA ILE A 550 -19.30 -10.19 -11.24
C ILE A 550 -19.74 -9.39 -10.00
N PHE A 551 -18.88 -8.50 -9.50
CA PHE A 551 -19.12 -7.80 -8.24
C PHE A 551 -20.10 -6.62 -8.36
N ASN A 552 -20.38 -6.10 -9.56
CA ASN A 552 -21.47 -5.13 -9.75
C ASN A 552 -22.87 -5.79 -9.74
N GLU A 553 -22.95 -7.13 -9.78
CA GLU A 553 -24.21 -7.88 -9.73
C GLU A 553 -24.51 -8.49 -8.35
N LEU A 554 -23.56 -8.40 -7.41
CA LEU A 554 -23.76 -8.61 -5.97
C LEU A 554 -24.37 -7.36 -5.34
#